data_AF-A0A318P1L5-F1
#
_entry.id   AF-A0A318P1L5-F1
#
_cell.length_a   1.000
_cell.length_b   1.000
_cell.length_c   1.000
_cell.angle_alpha   90.00
_cell.angle_beta   90.00
_cell.angle_gamma   90.00
#
_symmetry.space_group_name_H-M   'P 1'
#
loop_
_entity.id
_entity.type
_entity.pdbx_description
1 polymer ?
#
loop_
_entity_poly.entity_id
_entity_poly.type
_entity_poly.pdbx_seq_one_letter_code
_entity_poly.pdbx_strand_id
1 'polypeptide(L)'
;MTLINKNVGEYDFTAEKKGGMITGTISGEFPDSDANLPLLPFSGTFSAPSVAGAIADITRQFPDIEPAIVDLLREEMLKAGF
;
A
#
# COMPACT_ATOMS: atom_id res chain seq x y z
N MET A 1 -3.90 -16.76 -10.03
CA MET A 1 -2.99 -15.70 -9.55
C MET A 1 -3.87 -14.58 -9.05
N THR A 2 -3.74 -14.20 -7.79
CA THR A 2 -4.51 -13.09 -7.21
C THR A 2 -3.69 -11.81 -7.41
N LEU A 3 -4.29 -10.83 -8.07
CA LEU A 3 -3.72 -9.51 -8.33
C LEU A 3 -4.73 -8.45 -7.89
N ILE A 4 -4.28 -7.52 -7.07
CA ILE A 4 -4.93 -6.24 -6.80
C ILE A 4 -4.17 -5.21 -7.61
N ASN A 5 -4.90 -4.42 -8.38
CA ASN A 5 -4.42 -3.21 -9.03
C ASN A 5 -5.59 -2.24 -9.01
N LYS A 6 -5.60 -1.36 -8.01
CA LYS A 6 -6.67 -0.38 -7.85
C LYS A 6 -6.19 0.80 -7.02
N ASN A 7 -6.94 1.89 -7.13
CA ASN A 7 -6.73 3.05 -6.31
C ASN A 7 -7.43 2.87 -4.94
N VAL A 8 -6.74 3.21 -3.86
CA VAL A 8 -7.21 3.15 -2.47
C VAL A 8 -7.05 4.54 -1.87
N GLY A 9 -8.16 5.28 -1.78
CA GLY A 9 -8.13 6.70 -1.39
C GLY A 9 -7.51 7.55 -2.48
N GLU A 10 -6.33 8.12 -2.19
CA GLU A 10 -5.51 8.92 -3.12
C GLU A 10 -4.25 8.16 -3.58
N TYR A 11 -4.13 6.88 -3.22
CA TYR A 11 -2.94 6.07 -3.45
C TYR A 11 -3.22 4.94 -4.44
N ASP A 12 -2.34 4.76 -5.42
CA ASP A 12 -2.35 3.59 -6.29
C ASP A 12 -1.73 2.40 -5.57
N PHE A 13 -2.52 1.34 -5.42
CA PHE A 13 -2.12 0.15 -4.71
C PHE A 13 -2.16 -1.08 -5.62
N THR A 14 -1.05 -1.80 -5.61
CA THR A 14 -0.88 -3.06 -6.31
C THR A 14 -0.41 -4.14 -5.36
N ALA A 15 -0.98 -5.34 -5.46
CA ALA A 15 -0.52 -6.50 -4.73
C ALA A 15 -0.72 -7.76 -5.56
N GLU A 16 0.25 -8.65 -5.57
CA GLU A 16 0.20 -9.94 -6.23
C GLU A 16 0.66 -11.04 -5.28
N LYS A 17 0.06 -12.22 -5.38
CA LYS A 17 0.49 -13.40 -4.60
C LYS A 17 1.21 -14.37 -5.52
N LYS A 18 2.52 -14.50 -5.35
CA LYS A 18 3.37 -15.40 -6.14
C LYS A 18 4.20 -16.29 -5.23
N GLY A 19 4.06 -17.61 -5.39
CA GLY A 19 4.83 -18.60 -4.62
C GLY A 19 4.61 -18.56 -3.11
N GLY A 20 3.44 -18.11 -2.65
CA GLY A 20 3.14 -17.94 -1.22
C GLY A 20 3.62 -16.61 -0.62
N MET A 21 4.23 -15.74 -1.42
CA MET A 21 4.62 -14.39 -1.02
C MET A 21 3.66 -13.37 -1.62
N ILE A 22 3.26 -12.40 -0.82
CA ILE A 22 2.51 -11.22 -1.22
C ILE A 22 3.53 -10.14 -1.53
N THR A 23 3.62 -9.76 -2.79
CA THR A 23 4.47 -8.65 -3.24
C THR A 23 3.58 -7.57 -3.79
N GLY A 24 3.92 -6.32 -3.58
CA GLY A 24 3.12 -5.24 -4.14
C GLY A 24 3.83 -3.92 -4.11
N THR A 25 3.19 -2.94 -4.71
CA THR A 25 3.68 -1.58 -4.80
C THR A 25 2.56 -0.65 -4.36
N ILE A 26 2.88 0.27 -3.46
CA ILE A 26 2.03 1.41 -3.11
C ILE A 26 2.69 2.67 -3.63
N SER A 27 1.93 3.47 -4.35
CA SER A 27 2.37 4.77 -4.84
C SER A 27 1.29 5.80 -4.56
N GLY A 28 1.67 7.05 -4.37
CA GLY A 28 0.72 8.15 -4.35
C GLY A 28 1.40 9.46 -4.03
N GLU A 29 0.59 10.43 -3.65
CA GLU A 29 1.02 11.80 -3.44
C GLU A 29 0.80 12.13 -1.97
N PHE A 30 1.87 12.44 -1.23
CA PHE A 30 1.69 12.99 0.10
C PHE A 30 1.22 14.44 -0.06
N PRO A 31 0.08 14.83 0.52
CA PRO A 31 -0.24 16.23 0.68
C PRO A 31 0.71 16.76 1.75
N ASP A 32 1.87 17.26 1.33
CA ASP A 32 2.71 18.04 2.24
C ASP A 32 1.83 19.19 2.76
N SER A 33 1.71 19.30 4.08
CA SER A 33 0.92 20.35 4.75
C SER A 33 1.43 21.77 4.46
N ASP A 34 2.49 21.90 3.68
CA ASP A 34 3.03 23.15 3.16
C ASP A 34 2.62 23.31 1.67
N ALA A 35 1.64 24.18 1.42
CA ALA A 35 1.04 24.46 0.10
C ALA A 35 2.02 24.99 -0.98
N ASN A 36 3.33 25.01 -0.70
CA ASN A 36 4.39 25.48 -1.59
C ASN A 36 5.44 24.42 -1.97
N LEU A 37 5.36 23.20 -1.45
CA LEU A 37 6.24 22.11 -1.88
C LEU A 37 5.55 21.29 -2.98
N PRO A 38 6.26 20.92 -4.07
CA PRO A 38 5.69 20.02 -5.07
C PRO A 38 5.31 18.72 -4.38
N LEU A 39 4.07 18.26 -4.60
CA LEU A 39 3.58 16.95 -4.18
C LEU A 39 4.66 15.92 -4.53
N LEU A 40 5.30 15.34 -3.51
CA LEU A 40 6.35 14.36 -3.75
C LEU A 40 5.66 13.03 -4.03
N PRO A 41 5.75 12.49 -5.26
CA PRO A 41 5.24 11.17 -5.53
C PRO A 41 6.10 10.19 -4.74
N PHE A 42 5.49 9.45 -3.84
CA PHE A 42 6.16 8.32 -3.23
C PHE A 42 5.76 7.04 -3.94
N SER A 43 6.69 6.10 -3.97
CA SER A 43 6.44 4.73 -4.39
C SER A 43 7.27 3.82 -3.51
N GLY A 44 6.65 2.77 -2.98
CA GLY A 44 7.32 1.74 -2.21
C GLY A 44 6.82 0.37 -2.58
N THR A 45 7.73 -0.58 -2.52
CA THR A 45 7.43 -1.99 -2.72
C THR A 45 7.44 -2.69 -1.38
N PHE A 46 6.48 -3.57 -1.16
CA PHE A 46 6.43 -4.43 0.02
C PHE A 46 6.47 -5.89 -0.42
N SER A 47 7.03 -6.73 0.43
CA SER A 47 7.10 -8.17 0.20
C SER A 47 6.98 -8.90 1.52
N ALA A 48 5.90 -9.67 1.69
CA ALA A 48 5.64 -10.38 2.92
C ALA A 48 4.91 -11.71 2.65
N PRO A 49 5.11 -12.73 3.50
CA PRO A 49 4.39 -14.00 3.38
C PRO A 49 2.90 -13.91 3.78
N SER A 50 2.44 -12.78 4.31
CA SER A 50 1.07 -12.62 4.83
C SER A 50 0.63 -11.15 4.82
N VAL A 51 -0.68 -10.91 4.78
CA VAL A 51 -1.28 -9.57 4.77
C VAL A 51 -0.79 -8.72 5.95
N ALA A 52 -0.76 -9.29 7.15
CA ALA A 52 -0.28 -8.58 8.34
C ALA A 52 1.19 -8.11 8.20
N GLY A 53 2.04 -8.92 7.58
CA GLY A 53 3.43 -8.56 7.31
C GLY A 53 3.56 -7.49 6.25
N ALA A 54 2.76 -7.58 5.18
CA ALA A 54 2.73 -6.58 4.11
C ALA A 54 2.32 -5.21 4.67
N ILE A 55 1.27 -5.19 5.48
CA ILE A 55 0.79 -3.98 6.15
C ILE A 55 1.82 -3.40 7.12
N ALA A 56 2.44 -4.24 7.95
CA ALA A 56 3.50 -3.78 8.86
C ALA A 56 4.70 -3.17 8.11
N ASP A 57 5.05 -3.74 6.95
CA ASP A 57 6.11 -3.23 6.10
C ASP A 57 5.72 -1.89 5.45
N ILE A 58 4.49 -1.76 4.93
CA ILE A 58 3.95 -0.51 4.39
C ILE A 58 3.94 0.58 5.47
N THR A 59 3.39 0.31 6.67
CA THR A 59 3.35 1.30 7.76
C THR A 59 4.76 1.71 8.22
N ARG A 60 5.74 0.81 8.12
CA ARG A 60 7.12 1.10 8.46
C ARG A 60 7.83 1.93 7.39
N GLN A 61 7.57 1.67 6.11
CA GLN A 61 8.12 2.46 5.00
C GLN A 61 7.44 3.83 4.88
N PHE A 62 6.14 3.89 5.20
CA PHE A 62 5.29 5.06 5.07
C PHE A 62 4.58 5.35 6.39
N PRO A 63 5.30 5.89 7.39
CA PRO A 63 4.71 6.25 8.67
C PRO A 63 3.71 7.41 8.55
N ASP A 64 3.83 8.22 7.49
CA ASP A 64 2.95 9.36 7.20
C ASP A 64 1.65 8.97 6.48
N ILE A 65 1.51 7.71 6.02
CA ILE A 65 0.25 7.23 5.44
C ILE A 65 -0.83 7.25 6.52
N GLU A 66 -2.02 7.75 6.14
CA GLU A 66 -3.16 7.75 7.04
C GLU A 66 -3.54 6.32 7.47
N PRO A 67 -3.81 6.10 8.78
CA PRO A 67 -4.16 4.77 9.28
C PRO A 67 -5.43 4.21 8.65
N ALA A 68 -6.35 5.07 8.20
CA ALA A 68 -7.56 4.66 7.47
C ALA A 68 -7.23 4.00 6.12
N ILE A 69 -6.20 4.50 5.43
CA ILE A 69 -5.72 3.91 4.17
C ILE A 69 -5.10 2.55 4.45
N VAL A 70 -4.29 2.43 5.51
CA VAL A 70 -3.72 1.14 5.92
C VAL A 70 -4.81 0.09 6.18
N ASP A 71 -5.91 0.48 6.82
CA ASP A 71 -7.02 -0.43 7.09
C ASP A 71 -7.74 -0.84 5.79
N LEU A 72 -7.98 0.10 4.87
CA LEU A 72 -8.52 -0.20 3.54
C LEU A 72 -7.62 -1.16 2.75
N LEU A 73 -6.31 -0.94 2.75
CA LEU A 73 -5.34 -1.82 2.09
C LEU A 73 -5.44 -3.25 2.64
N ARG A 74 -5.53 -3.38 3.97
CA ARG A 74 -5.70 -4.67 4.64
C ARG A 74 -6.99 -5.34 4.22
N GLU A 75 -8.12 -4.63 4.27
CA GLU A 75 -9.43 -5.17 3.87
C GLU A 75 -9.42 -5.64 2.42
N GLU A 76 -8.75 -4.91 1.53
CA GLU A 76 -8.70 -5.25 0.12
C GLU A 76 -7.83 -6.47 -0.18
N MET A 77 -6.69 -6.60 0.51
CA MET A 77 -5.92 -7.84 0.49
C MET A 77 -6.76 -9.02 1.01
N LEU A 78 -7.51 -8.85 2.10
CA LEU A 78 -8.37 -9.92 2.63
C LEU A 78 -9.51 -10.29 1.68
N LYS A 79 -10.19 -9.30 1.07
CA LYS A 79 -11.27 -9.52 0.09
C LYS A 79 -10.78 -10.26 -1.15
N ALA A 80 -9.57 -9.96 -1.61
CA ALA A 80 -8.99 -10.64 -2.76
C ALA A 80 -8.51 -12.06 -2.44
N GLY A 81 -8.54 -12.48 -1.16
CA GLY A 81 -8.19 -13.84 -0.74
C GLY A 81 -6.69 -14.09 -0.59
N PHE A 82 -5.95 -13.05 -0.19
CA PHE A 82 -4.52 -13.16 0.12
C PHE A 82 -4.22 -13.90 1.42
#